data_AF-A0A8T5AS28-F1
#
_entry.id   AF-A0A8T5AS28-F1
#
_cell.length_a   1.000
_cell.length_b   1.000
_cell.length_c   1.000
_cell.angle_alpha   90.00
_cell.angle_beta   90.00
_cell.angle_gamma   90.00
#
_symmetry.space_group_name_H-M   'P 1'
#
loop_
_entity.id
_entity.type
_entity.pdbx_description
1 polymer ?
#
loop_
_entity_poly.entity_id
_entity_poly.type
_entity_poly.pdbx_seq_one_letter_code
_entity_poly.pdbx_strand_id
1 'polypeptide(L)'
;MTHIVGVDLGKKRDYTVIAVLKEFEAVWRLVFLKRFKLGTAYASVIGYLKVLCEKMPDVAKIVVDQTGAEYFVEDLARVVRAPVEGVMLSQPRKEEVMGNLKKMMQEGRLKIPYDEDLIAELNVERYELTKAGKIQFSHPEGSHDDRLWALALAAYGTRREPDRSKPISISFG
;
A
#
# COMPACT_ATOMS: atom_id res chain seq x y z
N MET A 1 17.54 4.00 8.35
CA MET A 1 16.94 4.27 7.02
C MET A 1 15.53 3.70 7.06
N THR A 2 14.49 4.49 6.78
CA THR A 2 13.11 4.09 7.07
C THR A 2 12.54 3.12 6.02
N HIS A 3 11.80 2.09 6.48
CA HIS A 3 11.01 1.21 5.62
C HIS A 3 9.51 1.37 5.90
N ILE A 4 8.71 1.30 4.84
CA ILE A 4 7.25 1.22 4.90
C ILE A 4 6.81 -0.03 4.17
N VAL A 5 5.93 -0.81 4.78
CA VAL A 5 5.40 -2.06 4.21
C VAL A 5 3.96 -1.83 3.78
N GLY A 6 3.62 -2.19 2.56
CA GLY A 6 2.24 -2.27 2.06
C GLY A 6 1.84 -3.73 1.89
N VAL A 7 0.62 -4.07 2.30
CA VAL A 7 0.09 -5.43 2.25
C VAL A 7 -1.30 -5.40 1.63
N ASP A 8 -1.44 -6.03 0.46
CA ASP A 8 -2.73 -6.29 -0.14
C ASP A 8 -3.15 -7.74 0.12
N LEU A 9 -4.39 -7.96 0.57
CA LEU A 9 -4.86 -9.24 1.09
C LEU A 9 -5.82 -9.95 0.14
N GLY A 10 -5.29 -10.83 -0.71
CA GLY A 10 -6.07 -11.83 -1.43
C GLY A 10 -6.10 -13.21 -0.78
N LYS A 11 -7.13 -14.02 -1.06
CA LYS A 11 -7.23 -15.42 -0.57
C LYS A 11 -7.70 -16.43 -1.61
N LYS A 12 -8.91 -16.24 -2.16
CA LYS A 12 -9.57 -17.27 -3.01
C LYS A 12 -9.47 -17.00 -4.51
N ARG A 13 -9.39 -15.73 -4.92
CA ARG A 13 -9.33 -15.30 -6.32
C ARG A 13 -8.13 -14.38 -6.54
N ASP A 14 -7.95 -13.49 -5.58
CA ASP A 14 -6.89 -12.49 -5.56
C ASP A 14 -5.70 -13.00 -4.75
N TYR A 15 -4.51 -12.45 -5.00
CA TYR A 15 -3.28 -12.85 -4.34
C TYR A 15 -2.98 -11.96 -3.14
N THR A 16 -2.41 -12.53 -2.07
CA THR A 16 -1.75 -11.67 -1.08
C THR A 16 -0.43 -11.14 -1.66
N VAL A 17 -0.18 -9.84 -1.57
CA VAL A 17 1.10 -9.23 -1.96
C VAL A 17 1.67 -8.36 -0.84
N ILE A 18 2.98 -8.45 -0.61
CA ILE A 18 3.74 -7.57 0.26
C ILE A 18 4.69 -6.72 -0.59
N ALA A 19 4.64 -5.41 -0.43
CA ALA A 19 5.60 -4.46 -0.99
C ALA A 19 6.35 -3.74 0.14
N VAL A 20 7.66 -3.51 -0.02
CA VAL A 20 8.47 -2.72 0.93
C VAL A 20 9.12 -1.57 0.19
N LEU A 21 8.81 -0.35 0.65
CA LEU A 21 9.52 0.86 0.26
C LEU A 21 10.60 1.18 1.27
N LYS A 22 11.78 1.58 0.79
CA LYS A 22 12.88 2.10 1.60
C LYS A 22 13.22 3.52 1.16
N GLU A 23 13.40 4.42 2.13
CA GLU A 23 13.76 5.80 1.88
C GLU A 23 15.28 5.97 1.66
N PHE A 24 15.63 6.71 0.63
CA PHE A 24 16.99 7.16 0.29
C PHE A 24 16.93 8.63 -0.11
N GLU A 25 17.46 9.53 0.72
CA GLU A 25 17.55 10.97 0.41
C GLU A 25 16.20 11.55 -0.09
N ALA A 26 15.12 11.31 0.67
CA ALA A 26 13.75 11.72 0.34
C ALA A 26 13.10 11.05 -0.90
N VAL A 27 13.78 10.08 -1.52
CA VAL A 27 13.25 9.22 -2.59
C VAL A 27 12.96 7.83 -2.05
N TRP A 28 11.76 7.33 -2.29
CA TRP A 28 11.36 5.98 -1.93
C TRP A 28 11.68 4.99 -3.05
N ARG A 29 12.23 3.84 -2.69
CA ARG A 29 12.53 2.75 -3.63
C ARG A 29 11.80 1.50 -3.22
N LEU A 30 11.14 0.82 -4.17
CA LEU A 30 10.63 -0.52 -3.97
C LEU A 30 11.82 -1.49 -3.88
N VAL A 31 12.08 -2.00 -2.68
CA VAL A 31 13.23 -2.89 -2.37
C VAL A 31 12.82 -4.34 -2.19
N PHE A 32 11.53 -4.61 -2.05
CA PHE A 32 11.00 -5.95 -1.92
C PHE A 32 9.56 -6.01 -2.41
N LEU A 33 9.24 -7.03 -3.20
CA LEU A 33 7.88 -7.33 -3.66
C LEU A 33 7.68 -8.84 -3.62
N LYS A 34 6.63 -9.31 -2.95
CA LYS A 34 6.33 -10.74 -2.85
C LYS A 34 4.85 -10.99 -3.01
N ARG A 35 4.51 -11.73 -4.06
CA ARG A 35 3.20 -12.36 -4.23
C ARG A 35 3.20 -13.76 -3.61
N PHE A 36 2.21 -14.06 -2.77
CA PHE A 36 2.01 -15.40 -2.23
C PHE A 36 1.24 -16.27 -3.22
N LYS A 37 1.28 -17.59 -3.04
CA LYS A 37 0.43 -18.50 -3.84
C LYS A 37 -1.03 -18.31 -3.43
N LEU A 38 -1.95 -18.45 -4.39
CA LEU A 38 -3.39 -18.41 -4.12
C LEU A 38 -3.76 -19.44 -3.04
N GLY A 39 -4.66 -19.07 -2.13
CA GLY A 39 -5.06 -19.93 -1.01
C GLY A 39 -4.07 -20.01 0.16
N THR A 40 -2.96 -19.26 0.13
CA THR A 40 -2.04 -19.18 1.28
C THR A 40 -2.80 -18.73 2.53
N ALA A 41 -2.62 -19.44 3.65
CA ALA A 41 -3.26 -19.09 4.90
C ALA A 41 -2.74 -17.77 5.45
N TYR A 42 -3.64 -16.92 5.96
CA TYR A 42 -3.28 -15.63 6.56
C TYR A 42 -2.29 -15.77 7.72
N ALA A 43 -2.38 -16.83 8.52
CA ALA A 43 -1.38 -17.13 9.55
C ALA A 43 0.05 -17.28 8.99
N SER A 44 0.19 -17.83 7.77
CA SER A 44 1.49 -17.93 7.10
C SER A 44 2.00 -16.57 6.62
N VAL A 45 1.09 -15.69 6.16
CA VAL A 45 1.42 -14.31 5.78
C VAL A 45 1.87 -13.50 7.01
N ILE A 46 1.15 -13.63 8.13
CA ILE A 46 1.50 -13.00 9.41
C ILE A 46 2.89 -13.47 9.88
N GLY A 47 3.14 -14.78 9.86
CA GLY A 47 4.46 -15.34 10.19
C GLY A 47 5.56 -14.81 9.28
N TYR A 48 5.28 -14.61 7.99
CA TYR A 48 6.22 -14.02 7.05
C TYR A 48 6.52 -12.55 7.38
N LEU A 49 5.49 -11.74 7.65
CA LEU A 49 5.63 -10.33 8.02
C LEU A 49 6.40 -10.16 9.33
N LYS A 50 6.19 -11.05 10.30
CA LYS A 50 6.98 -11.10 11.54
C LYS A 50 8.48 -11.26 11.25
N VAL A 51 8.85 -12.28 10.49
CA VAL A 51 10.26 -12.53 10.12
C VAL A 51 10.82 -11.36 9.29
N LEU A 52 10.01 -10.75 8.42
CA LEU A 52 10.41 -9.58 7.65
C LEU A 52 10.75 -8.39 8.58
N CYS A 53 9.92 -8.12 9.59
CA CYS A 53 10.14 -7.05 10.57
C CYS A 53 11.32 -7.34 11.54
N GLU A 54 11.64 -8.61 11.78
CA GLU A 54 12.84 -9.02 12.52
C GLU A 54 14.11 -8.72 11.70
N LYS A 55 14.08 -9.02 10.39
CA LYS A 55 15.20 -8.79 9.48
C LYS A 55 15.37 -7.33 9.05
N MET A 56 14.30 -6.54 9.09
CA MET A 56 14.28 -5.13 8.74
C MET A 56 13.93 -4.30 9.97
N PRO A 57 14.90 -3.89 10.80
CA PRO A 57 14.59 -3.27 12.08
C PRO A 57 14.00 -1.87 12.01
N ASP A 58 14.19 -1.19 10.89
CA ASP A 58 13.72 0.17 10.66
C ASP A 58 12.34 0.22 9.94
N VAL A 59 11.49 -0.79 10.09
CA VAL A 59 10.10 -0.74 9.60
C VAL A 59 9.29 0.22 10.47
N ALA A 60 8.96 1.39 9.92
CA ALA A 60 8.24 2.43 10.64
C ALA A 60 6.72 2.26 10.61
N LYS A 61 6.18 1.58 9.60
CA LYS A 61 4.74 1.33 9.45
C LYS A 61 4.48 0.16 8.51
N ILE A 62 3.42 -0.60 8.81
CA ILE A 62 2.80 -1.57 7.92
C ILE A 62 1.39 -1.08 7.60
N VAL A 63 1.06 -0.91 6.32
CA VAL A 63 -0.26 -0.50 5.83
C VAL A 63 -0.91 -1.70 5.16
N VAL A 64 -2.08 -2.10 5.62
CA VAL A 64 -2.76 -3.32 5.18
C VAL A 64 -4.12 -2.96 4.58
N ASP A 65 -4.46 -3.47 3.39
CA ASP A 65 -5.86 -3.51 2.97
C ASP A 65 -6.60 -4.50 3.88
N GLN A 66 -7.44 -3.98 4.76
CA GLN A 66 -8.18 -4.78 5.73
C GLN A 66 -9.60 -5.13 5.26
N THR A 67 -9.95 -4.80 4.01
CA THR A 67 -11.30 -5.00 3.46
C THR A 67 -11.71 -6.48 3.55
N GLY A 68 -12.63 -6.81 4.46
CA GLY A 68 -13.09 -8.19 4.69
C GLY A 68 -12.10 -9.10 5.42
N ALA A 69 -11.09 -8.52 6.09
CA ALA A 69 -10.04 -9.24 6.81
C ALA A 69 -9.64 -8.51 8.12
N GLU A 70 -10.62 -8.05 8.90
CA GLU A 70 -10.43 -7.18 10.07
C GLU A 70 -9.50 -7.80 11.13
N TYR A 71 -9.66 -9.10 11.40
CA TYR A 71 -8.82 -9.81 12.38
C TYR A 71 -7.35 -9.91 11.98
N PHE A 72 -7.03 -9.78 10.68
CA PHE A 72 -5.64 -9.85 10.21
C PHE A 72 -4.78 -8.74 10.81
N VAL A 73 -5.31 -7.52 10.85
CA VAL A 73 -4.59 -6.34 11.39
C VAL A 73 -4.34 -6.51 12.87
N GLU A 74 -5.34 -6.96 13.63
CA GLU A 74 -5.22 -7.20 15.07
C GLU A 74 -4.18 -8.29 15.38
N ASP A 75 -4.26 -9.43 14.69
CA ASP A 75 -3.33 -10.54 14.89
C ASP A 75 -1.90 -10.17 14.50
N LEU A 76 -1.74 -9.44 13.39
CA LEU A 76 -0.43 -8.95 12.96
C LEU A 76 0.17 -7.98 13.99
N ALA A 77 -0.63 -7.00 14.45
CA ALA A 77 -0.19 -6.01 15.43
C ALA A 77 0.28 -6.62 16.76
N ARG A 78 -0.23 -7.80 17.13
CA ARG A 78 0.22 -8.52 18.35
C ARG A 78 1.60 -9.15 18.21
N VAL A 79 2.07 -9.41 17.00
CA VAL A 79 3.31 -10.19 16.76
C VAL A 79 4.44 -9.40 16.11
N VAL A 80 4.16 -8.19 15.62
CA VAL A 80 5.17 -7.28 15.05
C VAL A 80 5.37 -6.05 15.93
N ARG A 81 6.59 -5.51 15.93
CA ARG A 81 6.91 -4.28 16.67
C ARG A 81 6.49 -2.99 15.94
N ALA A 82 6.29 -3.07 14.64
CA ALA A 82 5.99 -1.90 13.83
C ALA A 82 4.50 -1.54 13.96
N PRO A 83 4.14 -0.24 13.98
CA PRO A 83 2.74 0.17 13.89
C PRO A 83 2.06 -0.45 12.65
N VAL A 84 0.89 -1.05 12.85
CA VAL A 84 0.06 -1.62 11.78
C VAL A 84 -1.16 -0.73 11.60
N GLU A 85 -1.35 -0.22 10.38
CA GLU A 85 -2.49 0.60 9.96
C GLU A 85 -3.36 -0.21 9.00
N GLY A 86 -4.60 -0.48 9.41
CA GLY A 86 -5.60 -1.07 8.53
C GLY A 86 -6.32 0.00 7.71
N VAL A 87 -6.40 -0.21 6.39
CA VAL A 87 -7.08 0.69 5.45
C VAL A 87 -8.26 -0.06 4.84
N MET A 88 -9.48 0.47 5.01
CA MET A 88 -10.63 -0.02 4.25
C MET A 88 -10.69 0.67 2.89
N LEU A 89 -10.51 -0.07 1.80
CA LEU A 89 -10.48 0.45 0.43
C LEU A 89 -11.88 0.71 -0.14
N SER A 90 -12.63 1.62 0.50
CA SER A 90 -13.82 2.23 -0.11
C SER A 90 -13.45 3.06 -1.35
N GLN A 91 -14.41 3.38 -2.21
CA GLN A 91 -14.12 4.15 -3.44
C GLN A 91 -13.35 5.47 -3.15
N PRO A 92 -13.74 6.33 -2.19
CA PRO A 92 -12.95 7.53 -1.88
C PRO A 92 -11.54 7.21 -1.37
N ARG A 93 -11.37 6.13 -0.61
CA ARG A 93 -10.05 5.73 -0.11
C ARG A 93 -9.16 5.23 -1.24
N LYS A 94 -9.72 4.47 -2.20
CA LYS A 94 -9.02 4.06 -3.42
C LYS A 94 -8.49 5.27 -4.19
N GLU A 95 -9.31 6.30 -4.38
CA GLU A 95 -8.90 7.58 -5.00
C GLU A 95 -7.72 8.23 -4.27
N GLU A 96 -7.76 8.25 -2.95
CA GLU A 96 -6.71 8.84 -2.13
C GLU A 96 -5.37 8.06 -2.21
N VAL A 97 -5.44 6.73 -2.14
CA VAL A 97 -4.28 5.83 -2.21
C VAL A 97 -3.61 5.91 -3.58
N MET A 98 -4.39 5.77 -4.65
CA MET A 98 -3.87 5.80 -6.02
C MET A 98 -3.44 7.21 -6.44
N GLY A 99 -4.16 8.24 -5.99
CA GLY A 99 -3.77 9.63 -6.20
C GLY A 99 -2.41 9.95 -5.58
N ASN A 100 -2.13 9.45 -4.38
CA ASN A 100 -0.81 9.59 -3.76
C ASN A 100 0.28 8.85 -4.53
N LEU A 101 0.04 7.60 -4.93
CA LEU A 101 0.99 6.82 -5.74
C LEU A 101 1.35 7.57 -7.03
N LYS A 102 0.33 8.02 -7.78
CA LYS A 102 0.50 8.78 -9.02
C LYS A 102 1.33 10.04 -8.80
N LYS A 103 1.03 10.81 -7.75
CA LYS A 103 1.78 12.02 -7.39
C LYS A 103 3.26 11.69 -7.12
N MET A 104 3.55 10.66 -6.33
CA MET A 104 4.94 10.26 -6.03
C MET A 104 5.71 9.82 -7.27
N MET A 105 5.07 9.12 -8.20
CA MET A 105 5.69 8.72 -9.48
C MET A 105 5.97 9.92 -10.38
N GLN A 106 5.01 10.86 -10.50
CA GLN A 106 5.16 12.09 -11.30
C GLN A 106 6.25 13.02 -10.74
N GLU A 107 6.36 13.14 -9.42
CA GLU A 107 7.40 13.92 -8.74
C GLU A 107 8.77 13.23 -8.74
N GLY A 108 8.89 12.01 -9.28
CA GLY A 108 10.13 11.23 -9.26
C GLY A 108 10.55 10.75 -7.87
N ARG A 109 9.65 10.83 -6.89
CA ARG A 109 9.86 10.45 -5.48
C ARG A 109 9.65 8.98 -5.19
N LEU A 110 9.18 8.21 -6.16
CA LEU A 110 9.11 6.75 -6.12
C LEU A 110 9.93 6.16 -7.28
N LYS A 111 10.77 5.17 -6.97
CA LYS A 111 11.48 4.35 -7.95
C LYS A 111 11.08 2.90 -7.77
N ILE A 112 10.70 2.25 -8.87
CA ILE A 112 10.42 0.82 -8.93
C ILE A 112 11.51 0.13 -9.78
N PRO A 113 11.92 -1.10 -9.43
CA PRO A 113 12.75 -1.91 -10.31
C PRO A 113 11.97 -2.28 -11.57
N TYR A 114 12.68 -2.73 -12.61
CA TYR A 114 12.03 -3.35 -13.75
C TYR A 114 11.42 -4.68 -13.31
N ASP A 115 10.10 -4.77 -13.38
CA ASP A 115 9.29 -5.94 -13.08
C ASP A 115 8.11 -5.92 -14.07
N GLU A 116 8.11 -6.86 -15.01
CA GLU A 116 7.14 -6.88 -16.12
C GLU A 116 5.70 -6.98 -15.63
N ASP A 117 5.46 -7.81 -14.60
CA ASP A 117 4.14 -8.01 -14.02
C ASP A 117 3.65 -6.70 -13.36
N LEU A 118 4.46 -6.10 -12.48
CA LEU A 118 4.10 -4.84 -11.82
C LEU A 118 3.87 -3.71 -12.83
N ILE A 119 4.71 -3.60 -13.87
CA ILE A 119 4.56 -2.61 -14.92
C ILE A 119 3.29 -2.85 -15.72
N ALA A 120 2.94 -4.10 -16.01
CA ALA A 120 1.68 -4.44 -16.66
C ALA A 120 0.49 -4.03 -15.78
N GLU A 121 0.47 -4.37 -14.49
CA GLU A 121 -0.59 -3.97 -13.56
C GLU A 121 -0.73 -2.44 -13.48
N LEU A 122 0.40 -1.70 -13.41
CA LEU A 122 0.43 -0.23 -13.42
C LEU A 122 -0.14 0.39 -14.71
N ASN A 123 0.06 -0.26 -15.86
CA ASN A 123 -0.41 0.24 -17.17
C ASN A 123 -1.85 -0.18 -17.48
N VAL A 124 -2.30 -1.30 -16.93
CA VAL A 124 -3.65 -1.83 -17.10
C VAL A 124 -4.66 -1.02 -16.29
N GLU A 125 -4.28 -0.56 -15.10
CA GLU A 125 -5.16 0.22 -14.24
C GLU A 125 -5.48 1.58 -14.90
N ARG A 126 -6.69 1.67 -15.47
CA ARG A 126 -7.16 2.89 -16.13
C ARG A 126 -7.78 3.81 -15.11
N TYR A 127 -7.09 4.91 -14.80
CA TYR A 127 -7.66 6.04 -14.06
C TYR A 127 -8.32 7.01 -15.02
N GLU A 128 -9.55 6.72 -15.44
CA GLU A 128 -10.32 7.71 -16.19
C GLU A 128 -10.93 8.72 -15.22
N LEU A 129 -10.59 10.00 -15.42
CA LEU A 129 -11.33 11.10 -14.80
C LEU A 129 -12.70 11.15 -15.46
N THR A 130 -13.72 10.74 -14.70
CA THR A 130 -15.10 10.91 -15.12
C THR A 130 -15.43 12.38 -15.33
N LYS A 131 -16.47 12.67 -16.12
CA LYS A 131 -16.99 14.04 -16.32
C LYS A 131 -17.36 14.76 -15.01
N ALA A 132 -17.54 14.01 -13.92
CA ALA A 132 -17.83 14.52 -12.57
C ALA A 132 -16.58 14.73 -11.68
N GLY A 133 -15.37 14.57 -12.22
CA GLY A 133 -14.12 14.76 -11.49
C GLY A 133 -13.69 13.57 -10.62
N LYS A 134 -14.46 12.47 -10.61
CA LYS A 134 -14.13 11.23 -9.87
C LYS A 134 -13.25 10.31 -10.69
N ILE A 135 -12.37 9.58 -10.03
CA ILE A 135 -11.53 8.57 -10.68
C ILE A 135 -12.33 7.27 -10.74
N GLN A 136 -12.58 6.77 -11.95
CA GLN A 136 -13.04 5.40 -12.14
C GLN A 136 -11.85 4.48 -12.26
N PHE A 137 -11.86 3.42 -11.46
CA PHE A 137 -10.92 2.31 -11.52
C PHE A 137 -11.57 1.21 -12.36
N SER A 138 -10.87 0.78 -13.40
CA SER A 138 -11.30 -0.35 -14.21
C SER A 138 -10.09 -1.11 -14.72
N HIS A 139 -10.20 -2.43 -14.66
CA HIS A 139 -9.25 -3.34 -15.25
C HIS A 139 -10.03 -4.38 -16.09
N PRO A 140 -9.47 -4.89 -17.19
CA PRO A 140 -10.10 -5.95 -17.97
C PRO A 140 -10.41 -7.18 -17.11
N GLU A 141 -11.45 -7.94 -17.47
CA GLU A 141 -11.69 -9.24 -16.82
C GLU A 141 -10.47 -10.15 -16.99
N GLY A 142 -10.01 -10.74 -15.88
CA GLY A 142 -8.87 -11.66 -15.86
C GLY A 142 -7.51 -11.01 -15.64
N SER A 143 -7.41 -9.69 -15.45
CA SER A 143 -6.20 -9.06 -14.94
C SER A 143 -6.16 -9.05 -13.41
N HIS A 144 -4.95 -8.95 -12.86
CA HIS A 144 -4.69 -8.77 -11.43
C HIS A 144 -4.17 -7.36 -11.17
N ASP A 145 -4.41 -6.84 -9.97
CA ASP A 145 -3.94 -5.53 -9.50
C ASP A 145 -3.27 -5.64 -8.11
N ASP A 146 -3.04 -6.86 -7.60
CA ASP A 146 -2.61 -7.07 -6.22
C ASP A 146 -1.24 -6.44 -5.92
N ARG A 147 -0.30 -6.45 -6.89
CA ARG A 147 1.03 -5.84 -6.70
C ARG A 147 0.94 -4.33 -6.75
N LEU A 148 0.11 -3.82 -7.65
CA LEU A 148 -0.20 -2.40 -7.71
C LEU A 148 -0.76 -1.90 -6.38
N TRP A 149 -1.75 -2.58 -5.80
CA TRP A 149 -2.34 -2.20 -4.51
C TRP A 149 -1.34 -2.28 -3.37
N ALA A 150 -0.56 -3.36 -3.28
CA ALA A 150 0.49 -3.47 -2.25
C ALA A 150 1.51 -2.32 -2.36
N LEU A 151 1.94 -1.96 -3.58
CA LEU A 151 2.82 -0.81 -3.81
C LEU A 151 2.14 0.51 -3.41
N ALA A 152 0.87 0.70 -3.80
CA ALA A 152 0.12 1.91 -3.53
C ALA A 152 -0.09 2.12 -2.02
N LEU A 153 -0.39 1.06 -1.27
CA LEU A 153 -0.51 1.08 0.19
C LEU A 153 0.83 1.42 0.85
N ALA A 154 1.94 0.86 0.37
CA ALA A 154 3.27 1.20 0.87
C ALA A 154 3.58 2.70 0.62
N ALA A 155 3.28 3.20 -0.58
CA ALA A 155 3.44 4.61 -0.95
C ALA A 155 2.57 5.53 -0.08
N TYR A 156 1.31 5.13 0.16
CA TYR A 156 0.36 5.82 1.01
C TYR A 156 0.85 5.95 2.46
N GLY A 157 1.50 4.91 2.98
CA GLY A 157 2.11 4.91 4.31
C GLY A 157 3.30 5.87 4.47
N THR A 158 3.89 6.38 3.38
CA THR A 158 4.96 7.39 3.43
C THR A 158 4.47 8.80 3.75
N ARG A 159 3.16 9.02 3.65
CA ARG A 159 2.57 10.33 3.90
C ARG A 159 2.74 10.70 5.35
N ARG A 160 3.11 11.95 5.57
CA ARG A 160 3.06 12.55 6.91
C ARG A 160 1.59 12.86 7.18
N GLU A 161 1.05 12.35 8.29
CA GLU A 161 -0.26 12.84 8.72
C GLU A 161 -0.16 14.36 8.93
N PRO A 162 -1.14 15.14 8.45
CA PRO A 162 -1.21 16.53 8.85
C PRO A 162 -1.36 16.57 10.36
N ASP A 163 -0.51 17.35 11.01
CA ASP A 163 -0.50 17.53 12.47
C ASP A 163 -1.89 17.96 12.95
N ARG A 164 -2.67 17.00 13.47
CA ARG A 164 -4.03 17.23 13.98
C ARG A 164 -4.04 18.06 15.27
N SER A 165 -2.88 18.38 15.85
CA SER A 165 -2.78 19.14 17.10
C SER A 165 -2.84 20.67 16.91
N LYS A 166 -2.75 21.17 15.68
CA LYS A 166 -2.88 22.61 15.42
C LYS A 166 -4.32 22.94 15.02
N PRO A 167 -5.10 23.67 15.86
CA PRO A 167 -6.35 24.24 15.40
C PRO A 167 -6.04 25.15 14.21
N ILE A 168 -6.81 24.99 13.12
CA ILE A 168 -6.79 25.94 12.01
C ILE A 168 -7.40 27.23 12.56
N SER A 169 -6.57 28.14 13.03
CA SER A 169 -6.99 29.50 13.33
C SER A 169 -7.27 30.20 11.99
N ILE A 170 -8.51 30.11 11.52
CA ILE A 170 -9.01 31.00 10.47
C ILE A 170 -9.42 32.29 11.16
N SER A 171 -8.50 33.25 11.19
CA SER A 171 -8.82 34.63 11.54
C SER A 171 -9.59 35.23 10.36
N PHE A 172 -10.89 35.46 10.52
CA PHE A 172 -11.61 36.41 9.68
C PHE A 172 -11.30 37.81 10.21
N GLY A 173 -10.85 38.69 9.31
CA GLY A 173 -10.70 40.13 9.59
C GLY A 173 -12.04 40.83 9.67
#